data_AF-A0A9R0YNU2-F1
#
_entry.id   AF-A0A9R0YNU2-F1
#
_cell.length_a   1.000
_cell.length_b   1.000
_cell.length_c   1.000
_cell.angle_alpha   90.00
_cell.angle_beta   90.00
_cell.angle_gamma   90.00
#
_symmetry.space_group_name_H-M   'P 1'
#
loop_
_entity.id
_entity.type
_entity.pdbx_description
1 polymer ?
#
loop_
_entity_poly.entity_id
_entity_poly.type
_entity_poly.pdbx_seq_one_letter_code
_entity_poly.pdbx_strand_id
1 'polypeptide(L)'
;MSQSGPSIYNHEEEKRGKTTRKEMIAAPVSGDSPTGAPPPPAPAAEDSPPYGSVVLGGTFDRLHDGHRRLLKVASADLARDRIVVGVCTGPMLAKKEYAELIEPVEKRIKAVEDYIKSIKPELIVQVEPIEDPYGPSIIDDKLDAIIVSKETLSGGLAVNQKREGKELPLLKVEVVDLLSGDTEGEKLSSSALRKLEAAQAQQQKATIANQKAFAPFRSTVLLGSLGRNQSPHQIEKARQKEALKGVSIMEGDAEDLPFSTDTFDRYVSAGSIEYWPDPQRGIKEAYRVVKPGGLACLIGPVHPTFWLSRFFADMWMLFPSEEEYIEWFTKAGFEDVKLKRIGPKWYRGVRRHGLIMGCSVTGVKRASGDSPLQLGPKAEDVEEPVNLLAFLFRFAIGTICASYYVLVPIYMWIKDQVVPKGQPI
;
A
#
# COMPACT_ATOMS: atom_id res chain seq x y z
N MET A 1 0.06 40.14 -53.78
CA MET A 1 -0.51 38.77 -53.71
C MET A 1 0.12 38.08 -52.52
N SER A 2 -0.58 37.37 -51.64
CA SER A 2 -2.00 36.94 -51.63
C SER A 2 -2.64 37.04 -50.23
N GLN A 3 -3.96 37.24 -50.20
CA GLN A 3 -5.00 36.67 -49.30
C GLN A 3 -4.61 36.04 -47.92
N SER A 4 -5.44 36.12 -46.86
CA SER A 4 -6.71 36.85 -46.63
C SER A 4 -7.28 36.58 -45.22
N GLY A 5 -8.08 37.52 -44.69
CA GLY A 5 -9.21 37.19 -43.81
C GLY A 5 -8.96 37.27 -42.29
N PRO A 6 -10.02 37.43 -41.47
CA PRO A 6 -9.92 38.26 -40.26
C PRO A 6 -10.36 37.58 -38.95
N SER A 7 -10.30 38.37 -37.87
CA SER A 7 -10.69 38.01 -36.50
C SER A 7 -11.75 38.99 -35.96
N ILE A 8 -12.13 38.80 -34.70
CA ILE A 8 -12.97 39.62 -33.81
C ILE A 8 -14.48 39.35 -33.87
N TYR A 9 -15.04 39.06 -32.69
CA TYR A 9 -16.47 38.92 -32.38
C TYR A 9 -17.07 40.26 -31.96
N ASN A 10 -18.37 40.44 -32.21
CA ASN A 10 -19.15 41.58 -31.71
C ASN A 10 -19.83 41.29 -30.37
N HIS A 11 -20.36 42.36 -29.77
CA HIS A 11 -20.90 42.45 -28.41
C HIS A 11 -22.45 42.55 -28.42
N GLU A 12 -23.05 42.69 -27.22
CA GLU A 12 -24.40 43.25 -26.90
C GLU A 12 -25.62 42.35 -26.54
N GLU A 13 -26.23 42.80 -25.42
CA GLU A 13 -27.64 42.79 -24.93
C GLU A 13 -28.54 41.54 -24.78
N GLU A 14 -28.66 41.11 -23.52
CA GLU A 14 -29.85 41.26 -22.64
C GLU A 14 -31.29 41.06 -23.20
N LYS A 15 -32.07 40.12 -22.59
CA LYS A 15 -33.31 40.44 -21.83
C LYS A 15 -33.98 39.28 -21.04
N ARG A 16 -34.11 39.53 -19.72
CA ARG A 16 -35.27 39.31 -18.81
C ARG A 16 -36.28 38.15 -19.03
N GLY A 17 -36.51 37.37 -17.97
CA GLY A 17 -37.78 36.65 -17.74
C GLY A 17 -37.88 35.94 -16.37
N LYS A 18 -38.80 36.36 -15.49
CA LYS A 18 -39.15 35.69 -14.22
C LYS A 18 -40.66 35.51 -14.12
N THR A 19 -41.13 34.29 -13.82
CA THR A 19 -42.46 34.07 -13.20
C THR A 19 -42.43 32.84 -12.28
N THR A 20 -43.01 32.97 -11.09
CA THR A 20 -43.31 31.87 -10.16
C THR A 20 -44.78 31.93 -9.77
N ARG A 21 -45.49 30.80 -9.70
CA ARG A 21 -46.72 30.70 -8.90
C ARG A 21 -46.95 29.28 -8.36
N LYS A 22 -47.80 29.20 -7.35
CA LYS A 22 -48.05 28.09 -6.43
C LYS A 22 -49.57 27.83 -6.41
N GLU A 23 -49.98 26.64 -5.95
CA GLU A 23 -51.34 26.34 -5.41
C GLU A 23 -52.52 26.35 -6.44
N MET A 24 -53.70 25.71 -6.22
CA MET A 24 -54.32 25.12 -5.00
C MET A 24 -55.43 24.07 -5.33
N ILE A 25 -55.67 23.11 -4.41
CA ILE A 25 -56.98 22.50 -4.01
C ILE A 25 -57.76 21.45 -4.87
N ALA A 26 -57.85 20.24 -4.28
CA ALA A 26 -58.99 19.31 -4.02
C ALA A 26 -59.94 18.71 -5.09
N ALA A 27 -60.40 17.49 -4.76
CA ALA A 27 -61.54 16.73 -5.34
C ALA A 27 -62.83 16.93 -4.49
N PRO A 28 -64.02 16.37 -4.85
CA PRO A 28 -64.35 14.93 -4.75
C PRO A 28 -64.71 14.30 -6.14
N VAL A 29 -65.49 13.23 -6.41
CA VAL A 29 -66.60 12.49 -5.74
C VAL A 29 -66.55 10.98 -6.11
N SER A 30 -67.47 10.17 -5.58
CA SER A 30 -67.59 8.69 -5.64
C SER A 30 -68.09 8.07 -6.96
N GLY A 31 -67.79 6.77 -7.16
CA GLY A 31 -68.46 5.85 -8.07
C GLY A 31 -68.20 4.37 -7.67
N ASP A 32 -69.18 3.49 -7.82
CA ASP A 32 -69.16 2.12 -7.27
C ASP A 32 -68.31 1.09 -8.06
N SER A 33 -67.96 0.00 -7.37
CA SER A 33 -67.53 -1.27 -7.98
C SER A 33 -68.70 -2.26 -8.00
N PRO A 34 -68.77 -3.19 -8.97
CA PRO A 34 -68.50 -4.56 -8.56
C PRO A 34 -67.80 -5.46 -9.60
N THR A 35 -67.14 -6.51 -9.08
CA THR A 35 -66.85 -7.81 -9.75
C THR A 35 -66.17 -7.80 -11.11
N GLY A 36 -64.84 -7.99 -11.10
CA GLY A 36 -64.06 -8.58 -12.19
C GLY A 36 -63.15 -9.69 -11.63
N ALA A 37 -62.86 -10.72 -12.44
CA ALA A 37 -61.87 -11.74 -12.08
C ALA A 37 -60.46 -11.12 -11.98
N PRO A 38 -59.53 -11.70 -11.20
CA PRO A 38 -58.14 -11.23 -11.20
C PRO A 38 -57.58 -11.28 -12.63
N PRO A 39 -56.89 -10.23 -13.11
CA PRO A 39 -56.29 -10.25 -14.44
C PRO A 39 -55.23 -11.35 -14.52
N PRO A 40 -54.99 -11.95 -15.70
CA PRO A 40 -53.85 -12.83 -15.89
C PRO A 40 -52.55 -12.08 -15.53
N PRO A 41 -51.53 -12.78 -15.01
CA PRO A 41 -50.26 -12.14 -14.67
C PRO A 41 -49.71 -11.41 -15.90
N ALA A 42 -49.34 -10.14 -15.71
CA ALA A 42 -48.78 -9.33 -16.79
C ALA A 42 -47.52 -10.02 -17.34
N PRO A 43 -47.25 -9.94 -18.66
CA PRO A 43 -46.01 -10.45 -19.22
C PRO A 43 -44.83 -9.77 -18.51
N ALA A 44 -43.85 -10.56 -18.10
CA ALA A 44 -42.66 -10.04 -17.44
C ALA A 44 -41.95 -9.05 -18.38
N ALA A 45 -41.51 -7.91 -17.83
CA ALA A 45 -40.78 -6.92 -18.61
C ALA A 45 -39.48 -7.54 -19.16
N GLU A 46 -39.16 -7.26 -20.43
CA GLU A 46 -38.08 -7.93 -21.17
C GLU A 46 -36.67 -7.67 -20.58
N ASP A 47 -36.52 -6.63 -19.74
CA ASP A 47 -35.31 -6.30 -18.99
C ASP A 47 -35.24 -6.94 -17.57
N SER A 48 -36.18 -7.81 -17.19
CA SER A 48 -36.19 -8.43 -15.85
C SER A 48 -35.32 -9.70 -15.77
N PRO A 49 -34.57 -9.95 -14.67
CA PRO A 49 -33.74 -11.14 -14.55
C PRO A 49 -34.54 -12.46 -14.70
N PRO A 50 -34.00 -13.46 -15.43
CA PRO A 50 -34.77 -14.61 -15.90
C PRO A 50 -35.21 -15.61 -14.82
N TYR A 51 -34.60 -15.60 -13.63
CA TYR A 51 -34.85 -16.58 -12.58
C TYR A 51 -35.35 -15.90 -11.30
N GLY A 52 -36.40 -16.44 -10.67
CA GLY A 52 -36.94 -15.92 -9.41
C GLY A 52 -35.98 -16.15 -8.25
N SER A 53 -35.57 -17.40 -8.05
CA SER A 53 -34.56 -17.79 -7.07
C SER A 53 -33.39 -18.54 -7.72
N VAL A 54 -32.16 -18.10 -7.44
CA VAL A 54 -30.93 -18.80 -7.87
C VAL A 54 -30.10 -19.30 -6.69
N VAL A 55 -29.32 -20.36 -6.90
CA VAL A 55 -28.34 -20.88 -5.94
C VAL A 55 -26.93 -20.90 -6.53
N LEU A 56 -25.92 -20.67 -5.69
CA LEU A 56 -24.52 -20.99 -6.02
C LEU A 56 -23.73 -21.43 -4.78
N GLY A 57 -22.62 -22.13 -4.99
CA GLY A 57 -21.75 -22.62 -3.93
C GLY A 57 -20.29 -22.25 -4.16
N GLY A 58 -19.53 -21.97 -3.10
CA GLY A 58 -18.13 -21.58 -3.21
C GLY A 58 -17.42 -21.39 -1.88
N THR A 59 -16.09 -21.28 -1.92
CA THR A 59 -15.30 -21.03 -0.71
C THR A 59 -15.28 -19.54 -0.35
N PHE A 60 -15.28 -18.63 -1.34
CA PHE A 60 -15.35 -17.17 -1.14
C PHE A 60 -14.28 -16.56 -0.21
N ASP A 61 -13.16 -17.25 -0.02
CA ASP A 61 -12.01 -16.76 0.75
C ASP A 61 -11.34 -15.56 0.05
N ARG A 62 -11.05 -14.49 0.81
CA ARG A 62 -10.40 -13.25 0.36
C ARG A 62 -11.03 -12.73 -0.93
N LEU A 63 -12.30 -12.32 -0.83
CA LEU A 63 -13.21 -12.03 -1.95
C LEU A 63 -12.58 -11.16 -3.07
N HIS A 64 -12.06 -11.83 -4.10
CA HIS A 64 -11.33 -11.27 -5.24
C HIS A 64 -12.18 -11.28 -6.52
N ASP A 65 -11.66 -10.70 -7.60
CA ASP A 65 -12.44 -10.33 -8.79
C ASP A 65 -13.17 -11.49 -9.48
N GLY A 66 -12.61 -12.71 -9.44
CA GLY A 66 -13.28 -13.92 -9.95
C GLY A 66 -14.54 -14.27 -9.16
N HIS A 67 -14.48 -14.25 -7.82
CA HIS A 67 -15.66 -14.42 -6.97
C HIS A 67 -16.66 -13.26 -7.16
N ARG A 68 -16.17 -12.03 -7.25
CA ARG A 68 -16.99 -10.82 -7.45
C ARG A 68 -17.75 -10.86 -8.77
N ARG A 69 -17.12 -11.31 -9.86
CA ARG A 69 -17.77 -11.48 -11.16
C ARG A 69 -18.88 -12.54 -11.12
N LEU A 70 -18.62 -13.70 -10.50
CA LEU A 70 -19.63 -14.75 -10.34
C LEU A 70 -20.84 -14.26 -9.53
N LEU A 71 -20.58 -13.64 -8.37
CA LEU A 71 -21.62 -13.10 -7.49
C LEU A 71 -22.42 -11.96 -8.14
N LYS A 72 -21.74 -11.04 -8.86
CA LYS A 72 -22.41 -9.93 -9.54
C LYS A 72 -23.39 -10.45 -10.61
N VAL A 73 -22.95 -11.36 -11.48
CA VAL A 73 -23.81 -11.90 -12.53
C VAL A 73 -24.98 -12.67 -11.91
N ALA A 74 -24.73 -13.46 -10.87
CA ALA A 74 -25.79 -14.13 -10.12
C ALA A 74 -26.80 -13.14 -9.50
N SER A 75 -26.36 -12.05 -8.88
CA SER A 75 -27.25 -11.13 -8.14
C SER A 75 -27.94 -10.06 -8.99
N ALA A 76 -27.26 -9.52 -10.00
CA ALA A 76 -27.79 -8.42 -10.83
C ALA A 76 -28.51 -8.94 -12.06
N ASP A 77 -27.87 -9.86 -12.78
CA ASP A 77 -28.25 -10.21 -14.15
C ASP A 77 -29.16 -11.46 -14.20
N LEU A 78 -29.08 -12.33 -13.19
CA LEU A 78 -29.78 -13.63 -13.16
C LEU A 78 -30.88 -13.75 -12.09
N ALA A 79 -30.65 -13.29 -10.86
CA ALA A 79 -31.61 -13.38 -9.75
C ALA A 79 -32.58 -12.19 -9.71
N ARG A 80 -33.88 -12.46 -9.89
CA ARG A 80 -34.94 -11.45 -9.76
C ARG A 80 -35.27 -11.18 -8.30
N ASP A 81 -35.63 -12.22 -7.55
CA ASP A 81 -36.27 -12.09 -6.24
C ASP A 81 -35.37 -12.57 -5.08
N ARG A 82 -34.66 -13.70 -5.25
CA ARG A 82 -33.88 -14.36 -4.19
C ARG A 82 -32.57 -14.97 -4.69
N ILE A 83 -31.54 -14.96 -3.83
CA ILE A 83 -30.26 -15.64 -4.04
C ILE A 83 -29.86 -16.43 -2.78
N VAL A 84 -29.48 -17.70 -2.99
CA VAL A 84 -28.98 -18.60 -1.95
C VAL A 84 -27.50 -18.88 -2.21
N VAL A 85 -26.63 -18.66 -1.22
CA VAL A 85 -25.19 -18.88 -1.37
C VAL A 85 -24.66 -19.85 -0.32
N GLY A 86 -24.19 -21.01 -0.76
CA GLY A 86 -23.49 -21.98 0.08
C GLY A 86 -22.02 -21.62 0.25
N VAL A 87 -21.60 -21.27 1.46
CA VAL A 87 -20.22 -20.91 1.80
C VAL A 87 -19.51 -22.10 2.44
N CYS A 88 -18.53 -22.67 1.74
CA CYS A 88 -17.88 -23.92 2.17
C CYS A 88 -17.22 -23.80 3.56
N THR A 89 -17.42 -24.81 4.41
CA THR A 89 -16.77 -24.97 5.71
C THR A 89 -16.42 -26.44 5.99
N GLY A 90 -15.81 -26.70 7.15
CA GLY A 90 -15.56 -28.06 7.65
C GLY A 90 -14.85 -28.97 6.63
N PRO A 91 -15.37 -30.19 6.35
CA PRO A 91 -14.76 -31.16 5.45
C PRO A 91 -14.43 -30.63 4.04
N MET A 92 -15.19 -29.67 3.51
CA MET A 92 -14.98 -29.11 2.17
C MET A 92 -13.65 -28.35 2.03
N LEU A 93 -13.07 -27.90 3.14
CA LEU A 93 -11.85 -27.09 3.15
C LEU A 93 -10.58 -27.93 3.25
N ALA A 94 -10.67 -29.17 3.76
CA ALA A 94 -9.52 -30.00 4.15
C ALA A 94 -8.55 -30.36 3.01
N LYS A 95 -9.00 -30.27 1.74
CA LYS A 95 -8.17 -30.54 0.54
C LYS A 95 -7.68 -29.27 -0.18
N LYS A 96 -7.88 -28.08 0.39
CA LYS A 96 -7.40 -26.82 -0.19
C LYS A 96 -5.93 -26.59 0.20
N GLU A 97 -5.09 -26.21 -0.76
CA GLU A 97 -3.74 -25.68 -0.50
C GLU A 97 -3.85 -24.51 0.50
N TYR A 98 -3.04 -24.45 1.56
CA TYR A 98 -3.14 -23.48 2.68
C TYR A 98 -4.53 -23.39 3.35
N ALA A 99 -5.15 -24.53 3.67
CA ALA A 99 -6.47 -24.57 4.32
C ALA A 99 -6.49 -23.84 5.68
N GLU A 100 -5.39 -23.88 6.42
CA GLU A 100 -5.17 -23.23 7.71
C GLU A 100 -5.13 -21.70 7.65
N LEU A 101 -5.03 -21.11 6.46
CA LEU A 101 -5.10 -19.67 6.23
C LEU A 101 -6.47 -19.23 5.69
N ILE A 102 -7.45 -20.13 5.53
CA ILE A 102 -8.80 -19.74 5.08
C ILE A 102 -9.48 -18.89 6.16
N GLU A 103 -10.15 -17.82 5.75
CA GLU A 103 -10.86 -16.92 6.67
C GLU A 103 -12.00 -17.65 7.41
N PRO A 104 -12.34 -17.24 8.66
CA PRO A 104 -13.49 -17.79 9.38
C PRO A 104 -14.78 -17.75 8.54
N VAL A 105 -15.64 -18.76 8.67
CA VAL A 105 -16.82 -18.90 7.79
C VAL A 105 -17.78 -17.73 7.96
N GLU A 106 -17.92 -17.22 9.17
CA GLU A 106 -18.72 -16.05 9.54
C GLU A 106 -18.23 -14.78 8.80
N LYS A 107 -16.90 -14.62 8.67
CA LYS A 107 -16.30 -13.50 7.93
C LYS A 107 -16.57 -13.63 6.43
N ARG A 108 -16.51 -14.84 5.88
CA ARG A 108 -16.75 -15.11 4.45
C ARG A 108 -18.23 -14.99 4.08
N ILE A 109 -19.13 -15.47 4.95
CA ILE A 109 -20.58 -15.26 4.86
C ILE A 109 -20.87 -13.77 4.78
N LYS A 110 -20.44 -12.99 5.78
CA LYS A 110 -20.66 -11.55 5.79
C LYS A 110 -20.05 -10.83 4.57
N ALA A 111 -18.85 -11.20 4.15
CA ALA A 111 -18.22 -10.59 2.96
C ALA A 111 -19.00 -10.85 1.66
N VAL A 112 -19.72 -11.98 1.56
CA VAL A 112 -20.65 -12.27 0.46
C VAL A 112 -21.94 -11.46 0.60
N GLU A 113 -22.54 -11.41 1.79
CA GLU A 113 -23.76 -10.64 2.08
C GLU A 113 -23.57 -9.14 1.79
N ASP A 114 -22.55 -8.53 2.38
CA ASP A 114 -22.17 -7.12 2.19
C ASP A 114 -21.95 -6.81 0.69
N TYR A 115 -21.32 -7.74 -0.06
CA TYR A 115 -21.05 -7.54 -1.47
C TYR A 115 -22.31 -7.64 -2.34
N ILE A 116 -23.16 -8.66 -2.14
CA ILE A 116 -24.42 -8.78 -2.89
C ILE A 116 -25.33 -7.59 -2.60
N LYS A 117 -25.47 -7.19 -1.33
CA LYS A 117 -26.27 -6.03 -0.92
C LYS A 117 -25.71 -4.71 -1.45
N SER A 118 -24.40 -4.61 -1.72
CA SER A 118 -23.82 -3.43 -2.40
C SER A 118 -24.17 -3.34 -3.90
N ILE A 119 -24.66 -4.42 -4.51
CA ILE A 119 -25.06 -4.48 -5.92
C ILE A 119 -26.58 -4.36 -6.09
N LYS A 120 -27.33 -5.16 -5.31
CA LYS A 120 -28.80 -5.24 -5.39
C LYS A 120 -29.41 -5.25 -3.98
N PRO A 121 -29.57 -4.08 -3.34
CA PRO A 121 -29.97 -3.97 -1.93
C PRO A 121 -31.30 -4.64 -1.59
N GLU A 122 -32.23 -4.69 -2.53
CA GLU A 122 -33.60 -5.23 -2.40
C GLU A 122 -33.69 -6.75 -2.54
N LEU A 123 -32.69 -7.40 -3.15
CA LEU A 123 -32.67 -8.85 -3.38
C LEU A 123 -32.75 -9.62 -2.06
N ILE A 124 -33.53 -10.70 -1.98
CA ILE A 124 -33.55 -11.56 -0.79
C ILE A 124 -32.27 -12.39 -0.78
N VAL A 125 -31.37 -12.11 0.16
CA VAL A 125 -30.07 -12.77 0.28
C VAL A 125 -30.09 -13.76 1.44
N GLN A 126 -29.72 -15.01 1.17
CA GLN A 126 -29.56 -16.07 2.16
C GLN A 126 -28.18 -16.70 1.96
N VAL A 127 -27.31 -16.60 2.96
CA VAL A 127 -25.93 -17.10 2.87
C VAL A 127 -25.68 -18.04 4.04
N GLU A 128 -25.35 -19.30 3.74
CA GLU A 128 -25.31 -20.39 4.72
C GLU A 128 -24.00 -21.17 4.65
N PRO A 129 -23.48 -21.65 5.79
CA PRO A 129 -22.34 -22.56 5.79
C PRO A 129 -22.73 -23.92 5.18
N ILE A 130 -21.91 -24.46 4.28
CA ILE A 130 -22.09 -25.81 3.72
C ILE A 130 -20.89 -26.71 4.03
N GLU A 131 -21.16 -27.92 4.49
CA GLU A 131 -20.15 -28.95 4.81
C GLU A 131 -20.07 -30.05 3.74
N ASP A 132 -21.03 -30.09 2.82
CA ASP A 132 -21.13 -31.02 1.70
C ASP A 132 -21.29 -30.29 0.35
N PRO A 133 -21.05 -30.95 -0.80
CA PRO A 133 -21.10 -30.32 -2.13
C PRO A 133 -22.47 -29.82 -2.60
N TYR A 134 -23.55 -30.14 -1.89
CA TYR A 134 -24.93 -29.87 -2.30
C TYR A 134 -25.60 -28.80 -1.42
N GLY A 135 -25.50 -28.94 -0.10
CA GLY A 135 -26.13 -28.03 0.87
C GLY A 135 -27.64 -27.79 0.60
N PRO A 136 -28.14 -26.53 0.65
CA PRO A 136 -29.56 -26.24 0.45
C PRO A 136 -30.08 -26.57 -0.95
N SER A 137 -29.20 -26.73 -1.96
CA SER A 137 -29.61 -26.99 -3.35
C SER A 137 -30.27 -28.36 -3.58
N ILE A 138 -30.24 -29.26 -2.60
CA ILE A 138 -30.95 -30.55 -2.62
C ILE A 138 -32.07 -30.62 -1.56
N ILE A 139 -32.53 -29.48 -1.07
CA ILE A 139 -33.59 -29.36 -0.05
C ILE A 139 -34.65 -28.34 -0.51
N ASP A 140 -34.21 -27.20 -1.03
CA ASP A 140 -35.10 -26.11 -1.48
C ASP A 140 -35.73 -26.44 -2.84
N ASP A 141 -37.06 -26.51 -2.88
CA ASP A 141 -37.88 -26.82 -4.04
C ASP A 141 -38.16 -25.59 -4.94
N LYS A 142 -37.89 -24.37 -4.45
CA LYS A 142 -38.24 -23.08 -5.09
C LYS A 142 -37.06 -22.44 -5.82
N LEU A 143 -36.00 -23.20 -6.08
CA LEU A 143 -34.83 -22.79 -6.84
C LEU A 143 -35.03 -23.07 -8.32
N ASP A 144 -34.80 -22.06 -9.17
CA ASP A 144 -34.96 -22.18 -10.63
C ASP A 144 -33.63 -22.54 -11.31
N ALA A 145 -32.53 -21.94 -10.85
CA ALA A 145 -31.21 -22.04 -11.49
C ALA A 145 -30.06 -22.23 -10.50
N ILE A 146 -29.01 -22.92 -10.95
CA ILE A 146 -27.72 -23.06 -10.26
C ILE A 146 -26.62 -22.37 -11.07
N ILE A 147 -25.99 -21.38 -10.46
CA ILE A 147 -24.97 -20.55 -11.10
C ILE A 147 -23.59 -21.13 -10.80
N VAL A 148 -22.84 -21.47 -11.85
CA VAL A 148 -21.53 -22.12 -11.77
C VAL A 148 -20.50 -21.39 -12.64
N SER A 149 -19.23 -21.53 -12.30
CA SER A 149 -18.12 -21.28 -13.21
C SER A 149 -17.77 -22.53 -14.04
N LYS A 150 -16.93 -22.36 -15.07
CA LYS A 150 -16.30 -23.48 -15.80
C LYS A 150 -15.59 -24.50 -14.87
N GLU A 151 -15.07 -24.05 -13.72
CA GLU A 151 -14.37 -24.89 -12.74
C GLU A 151 -15.33 -25.70 -11.84
N THR A 152 -16.61 -25.31 -11.77
CA THR A 152 -17.62 -25.88 -10.86
C THR A 152 -18.80 -26.53 -11.61
N LEU A 153 -18.79 -26.55 -12.94
CA LEU A 153 -19.84 -27.11 -13.80
C LEU A 153 -20.21 -28.56 -13.43
N SER A 154 -19.21 -29.42 -13.16
CA SER A 154 -19.44 -30.80 -12.72
C SER A 154 -20.20 -30.89 -11.38
N GLY A 155 -20.02 -29.91 -10.49
CA GLY A 155 -20.80 -29.79 -9.25
C GLY A 155 -22.27 -29.45 -9.51
N GLY A 156 -22.53 -28.50 -10.43
CA GLY A 156 -23.90 -28.15 -10.83
C GLY A 156 -24.66 -29.33 -11.46
N LEU A 157 -23.98 -30.13 -12.27
CA LEU A 157 -24.54 -31.37 -12.83
C LEU A 157 -24.80 -32.44 -11.75
N ALA A 158 -23.89 -32.60 -10.79
CA ALA A 158 -24.06 -33.52 -9.66
C ALA A 158 -25.20 -33.12 -8.71
N VAL A 159 -25.49 -31.81 -8.56
CA VAL A 159 -26.68 -31.32 -7.85
C VAL A 159 -27.95 -31.79 -8.53
N ASN A 160 -28.07 -31.66 -9.86
CA ASN A 160 -29.25 -32.12 -10.59
C ASN A 160 -29.46 -33.64 -10.50
N GLN A 161 -28.41 -34.44 -10.62
CA GLN A 161 -28.49 -35.90 -10.38
C GLN A 161 -29.01 -36.21 -8.95
N LYS A 162 -28.66 -35.38 -7.96
CA LYS A 162 -29.10 -35.56 -6.57
C LYS A 162 -30.50 -34.99 -6.29
N ARG A 163 -31.00 -34.08 -7.14
CA ARG A 163 -32.39 -33.58 -7.14
C ARG A 163 -33.34 -34.56 -7.84
N GLU A 164 -32.92 -35.15 -8.95
CA GLU A 164 -33.65 -36.21 -9.67
C GLU A 164 -33.96 -37.40 -8.74
N GLY A 165 -32.93 -37.92 -8.06
CA GLY A 165 -33.08 -38.96 -7.01
C GLY A 165 -33.74 -38.50 -5.70
N LYS A 166 -34.38 -37.33 -5.70
CA LYS A 166 -35.22 -36.75 -4.63
C LYS A 166 -36.57 -36.24 -5.15
N GLU A 167 -36.90 -36.45 -6.43
CA GLU A 167 -38.10 -35.94 -7.09
C GLU A 167 -38.23 -34.39 -7.07
N LEU A 168 -37.11 -33.68 -6.91
CA LEU A 168 -37.05 -32.22 -6.90
C LEU A 168 -36.92 -31.65 -8.34
N PRO A 169 -37.55 -30.50 -8.66
CA PRO A 169 -37.41 -29.85 -9.98
C PRO A 169 -35.95 -29.61 -10.35
N LEU A 170 -35.53 -29.98 -11.57
CA LEU A 170 -34.14 -29.82 -12.00
C LEU A 170 -33.77 -28.34 -12.20
N LEU A 171 -32.60 -27.95 -11.72
CA LEU A 171 -32.12 -26.57 -11.81
C LEU A 171 -31.55 -26.31 -13.19
N LYS A 172 -31.86 -25.14 -13.75
CA LYS A 172 -31.18 -24.62 -14.94
C LYS A 172 -29.73 -24.30 -14.59
N VAL A 173 -28.77 -24.97 -15.24
CA VAL A 173 -27.33 -24.76 -14.97
C VAL A 173 -26.82 -23.59 -15.83
N GLU A 174 -26.42 -22.50 -15.20
CA GLU A 174 -25.88 -21.32 -15.87
C GLU A 174 -24.37 -21.19 -15.64
N VAL A 175 -23.62 -21.02 -16.73
CA VAL A 175 -22.14 -21.05 -16.71
C VAL A 175 -21.57 -19.66 -16.92
N VAL A 176 -21.19 -18.99 -15.84
CA VAL A 176 -20.56 -17.67 -15.88
C VAL A 176 -19.08 -17.81 -16.23
N ASP A 177 -18.65 -17.14 -17.31
CA ASP A 177 -17.24 -17.11 -17.69
C ASP A 177 -16.46 -16.13 -16.81
N LEU A 178 -15.44 -16.65 -16.11
CA LEU A 178 -14.61 -15.90 -15.17
C LEU A 178 -13.31 -15.37 -15.80
N LEU A 179 -13.14 -15.52 -17.12
CA LEU A 179 -11.99 -14.98 -17.84
C LEU A 179 -12.01 -13.45 -17.87
N SER A 180 -11.01 -12.85 -17.22
CA SER A 180 -10.55 -11.49 -17.49
C SER A 180 -9.72 -11.48 -18.78
N GLY A 181 -9.98 -10.55 -19.68
CA GLY A 181 -9.39 -10.56 -21.03
C GLY A 181 -7.90 -10.19 -21.10
N ASP A 182 -7.19 -10.92 -21.95
CA ASP A 182 -6.05 -10.53 -22.80
C ASP A 182 -4.99 -9.59 -22.20
N THR A 183 -4.67 -9.80 -20.92
CA THR A 183 -3.47 -9.24 -20.27
C THR A 183 -2.82 -10.33 -19.42
N GLU A 184 -1.50 -10.49 -19.54
CA GLU A 184 -0.71 -11.52 -18.85
C GLU A 184 -0.48 -11.22 -17.35
N GLY A 185 -1.50 -10.67 -16.67
CA GLY A 185 -1.52 -10.54 -15.22
C GLY A 185 -1.89 -11.87 -14.57
N GLU A 186 -1.14 -12.27 -13.53
CA GLU A 186 -1.40 -13.52 -12.81
C GLU A 186 -2.86 -13.59 -12.32
N LYS A 187 -3.52 -14.72 -12.58
CA LYS A 187 -4.91 -14.99 -12.16
C LYS A 187 -5.02 -14.97 -10.62
N LEU A 188 -5.38 -13.81 -10.08
CA LEU A 188 -5.61 -13.60 -8.65
C LEU A 188 -6.65 -14.61 -8.15
N SER A 189 -6.22 -15.48 -7.24
CA SER A 189 -6.98 -16.59 -6.68
C SER A 189 -6.71 -16.69 -5.18
N SER A 190 -7.67 -17.21 -4.41
CA SER A 190 -7.51 -17.39 -2.95
C SER A 190 -6.28 -18.24 -2.59
N SER A 191 -5.84 -19.19 -3.44
CA SER A 191 -4.59 -19.93 -3.21
C SER A 191 -3.35 -19.05 -3.39
N ALA A 192 -3.28 -18.24 -4.46
CA ALA A 192 -2.17 -17.30 -4.65
C ALA A 192 -2.08 -16.27 -3.52
N LEU A 193 -3.23 -15.75 -3.07
CA LEU A 193 -3.31 -14.82 -1.94
C LEU A 193 -2.83 -15.47 -0.63
N ARG A 194 -3.31 -16.67 -0.29
CA ARG A 194 -2.87 -17.39 0.93
C ARG A 194 -1.40 -17.81 0.86
N LYS A 195 -0.88 -18.19 -0.30
CA LYS A 195 0.56 -18.47 -0.52
C LYS A 195 1.44 -17.23 -0.30
N LEU A 196 0.98 -16.07 -0.76
CA LEU A 196 1.67 -14.79 -0.56
C LEU A 196 1.64 -14.36 0.92
N GLU A 197 0.50 -14.58 1.60
CA GLU A 197 0.36 -14.34 3.05
C GLU A 197 1.24 -15.31 3.87
N ALA A 198 1.30 -16.59 3.51
CA ALA A 198 2.19 -17.58 4.11
C ALA A 198 3.67 -17.16 3.98
N ALA A 199 4.08 -16.72 2.78
CA ALA A 199 5.43 -16.23 2.53
C ALA A 199 5.77 -14.97 3.33
N GLN A 200 4.83 -14.01 3.45
CA GLN A 200 4.99 -12.83 4.30
C GLN A 200 5.08 -13.21 5.79
N ALA A 201 4.22 -14.11 6.27
CA ALA A 201 4.25 -14.59 7.65
C ALA A 201 5.54 -15.36 7.96
N GLN A 202 6.08 -16.14 7.02
CA GLN A 202 7.39 -16.78 7.13
C GLN A 202 8.52 -15.76 7.14
N GLN A 203 8.51 -14.75 6.26
CA GLN A 203 9.52 -13.69 6.21
C GLN A 203 9.51 -12.85 7.51
N GLN A 204 8.32 -12.54 8.04
CA GLN A 204 8.15 -11.80 9.29
C GLN A 204 8.57 -12.65 10.50
N LYS A 205 8.21 -13.95 10.54
CA LYS A 205 8.71 -14.89 11.56
C LYS A 205 10.22 -15.04 11.50
N ALA A 206 10.84 -15.14 10.31
CA ALA A 206 12.29 -15.15 10.15
C ALA A 206 12.94 -13.83 10.58
N THR A 207 12.29 -12.69 10.34
CA THR A 207 12.76 -11.37 10.81
C THR A 207 12.73 -11.27 12.34
N ILE A 208 11.64 -11.71 12.98
CA ILE A 208 11.49 -11.74 14.44
C ILE A 208 12.40 -12.82 15.08
N ALA A 209 12.59 -13.96 14.41
CA ALA A 209 13.53 -14.99 14.83
C ALA A 209 14.97 -14.48 14.76
N ASN A 210 15.37 -13.79 13.70
CA ASN A 210 16.66 -13.10 13.63
C ASN A 210 16.80 -12.05 14.74
N GLN A 211 15.79 -11.21 14.98
CA GLN A 211 15.78 -10.27 16.12
C GLN A 211 15.99 -10.94 17.48
N LYS A 212 15.50 -12.18 17.67
CA LYS A 212 15.72 -12.98 18.89
C LYS A 212 17.00 -13.83 18.87
N ALA A 213 17.57 -14.10 17.70
CA ALA A 213 18.83 -14.85 17.52
C ALA A 213 20.08 -13.98 17.66
N PHE A 214 19.92 -12.64 17.61
CA PHE A 214 20.91 -11.74 18.18
C PHE A 214 20.96 -11.92 19.71
N ALA A 215 21.83 -12.84 20.17
CA ALA A 215 22.31 -12.89 21.56
C ALA A 215 22.73 -11.47 22.01
N PRO A 216 22.57 -11.08 23.28
CA PRO A 216 22.48 -9.66 23.68
C PRO A 216 23.71 -8.82 23.28
N PHE A 217 23.60 -8.14 22.14
CA PHE A 217 24.59 -7.17 21.69
C PHE A 217 24.61 -6.00 22.67
N ARG A 218 25.81 -5.65 23.16
CA ARG A 218 26.04 -4.38 23.85
C ARG A 218 26.00 -3.26 22.82
N SER A 219 24.79 -2.88 22.44
CA SER A 219 24.53 -1.77 21.54
C SER A 219 24.82 -0.46 22.26
N THR A 220 25.87 0.23 21.84
CA THR A 220 26.08 1.65 22.16
C THR A 220 25.42 2.46 21.06
N VAL A 221 24.46 3.31 21.42
CA VAL A 221 23.86 4.31 20.53
C VAL A 221 24.44 5.65 20.92
N LEU A 222 25.29 6.19 20.04
CA LEU A 222 25.76 7.56 20.12
C LEU A 222 24.74 8.46 19.40
N LEU A 223 24.19 9.44 20.11
CA LEU A 223 23.35 10.47 19.51
C LEU A 223 24.27 11.64 19.14
N GLY A 224 24.71 11.64 17.88
CA GLY A 224 25.67 12.60 17.34
C GLY A 224 25.16 14.04 17.42
N SER A 225 25.86 14.89 18.15
CA SER A 225 25.53 16.30 18.33
C SER A 225 26.27 17.20 17.34
N LEU A 226 25.54 18.12 16.69
CA LEU A 226 26.18 19.18 15.90
C LEU A 226 26.42 20.41 16.77
N GLY A 227 27.67 20.58 17.20
CA GLY A 227 28.08 21.61 18.14
C GLY A 227 27.51 21.42 19.55
N ARG A 228 27.98 22.24 20.49
CA ARG A 228 27.62 22.22 21.93
C ARG A 228 26.18 22.67 22.26
N ASN A 229 25.23 22.52 21.34
CA ASN A 229 23.86 23.07 21.45
C ASN A 229 22.77 22.19 20.80
N GLN A 230 22.85 20.86 20.98
CA GLN A 230 21.77 19.93 20.57
C GLN A 230 21.10 19.23 21.75
N SER A 231 19.87 18.76 21.50
CA SER A 231 18.82 18.76 22.53
C SER A 231 18.92 17.59 23.53
N PRO A 232 19.16 17.84 24.84
CA PRO A 232 19.13 16.80 25.87
C PRO A 232 17.80 16.05 25.92
N HIS A 233 16.71 16.72 25.48
CA HIS A 233 15.37 16.16 25.37
C HIS A 233 15.27 14.98 24.38
N GLN A 234 16.13 14.88 23.37
CA GLN A 234 16.20 13.70 22.49
C GLN A 234 16.84 12.51 23.21
N ILE A 235 17.94 12.74 23.93
CA ILE A 235 18.64 11.73 24.75
C ILE A 235 17.72 11.24 25.86
N GLU A 236 17.00 12.15 26.52
CA GLU A 236 15.99 11.85 27.54
C GLU A 236 14.84 11.00 26.97
N LYS A 237 14.23 11.43 25.85
CA LYS A 237 13.20 10.66 25.14
C LYS A 237 13.69 9.30 24.63
N ALA A 238 14.98 9.14 24.37
CA ALA A 238 15.57 7.84 24.04
C ALA A 238 15.69 6.95 25.29
N ARG A 239 16.20 7.50 26.41
CA ARG A 239 16.30 6.80 27.71
C ARG A 239 14.94 6.38 28.29
N GLN A 240 13.87 7.11 27.97
CA GLN A 240 12.49 6.77 28.37
C GLN A 240 11.86 5.63 27.55
N LYS A 241 12.46 5.16 26.44
CA LYS A 241 11.89 4.09 25.61
C LYS A 241 12.19 2.71 26.19
N GLU A 242 11.14 1.98 26.57
CA GLU A 242 11.20 0.58 27.03
C GLU A 242 12.04 -0.32 26.10
N ALA A 243 11.87 -0.17 24.79
CA ALA A 243 12.57 -0.93 23.75
C ALA A 243 14.08 -0.62 23.64
N LEU A 244 14.61 0.35 24.38
CA LEU A 244 16.05 0.69 24.45
C LEU A 244 16.66 0.35 25.83
N LYS A 245 15.93 -0.35 26.73
CA LYS A 245 16.53 -0.88 27.96
C LYS A 245 17.65 -1.87 27.61
N GLY A 246 18.84 -1.63 28.18
CA GLY A 246 20.06 -2.38 27.87
C GLY A 246 20.95 -1.75 26.77
N VAL A 247 20.50 -0.68 26.11
CA VAL A 247 21.31 0.13 25.19
C VAL A 247 22.09 1.18 25.99
N SER A 248 23.39 1.34 25.71
CA SER A 248 24.19 2.44 26.23
C SER A 248 23.95 3.69 25.38
N ILE A 249 23.29 4.72 25.96
CA ILE A 249 22.92 5.95 25.24
C ILE A 249 23.79 7.13 25.73
N MET A 250 24.63 7.65 24.85
CA MET A 250 25.54 8.76 25.12
C MET A 250 25.50 9.86 24.06
N GLU A 251 25.90 11.05 24.49
CA GLU A 251 26.19 12.21 23.66
C GLU A 251 27.64 12.14 23.14
N GLY A 252 27.92 12.76 22.01
CA GLY A 252 29.27 12.87 21.45
C GLY A 252 29.25 13.39 20.01
N ASP A 253 30.42 13.78 19.51
CA ASP A 253 30.61 14.14 18.11
C ASP A 253 30.75 12.86 17.25
N ALA A 254 30.30 12.92 15.99
CA ALA A 254 30.57 11.87 15.02
C ALA A 254 31.98 12.00 14.40
N GLU A 255 32.56 13.20 14.45
CA GLU A 255 33.90 13.55 13.94
C GLU A 255 35.04 13.36 14.96
N ASP A 256 34.71 13.07 16.22
CA ASP A 256 35.65 12.72 17.30
C ASP A 256 34.97 11.73 18.26
N LEU A 257 35.05 10.43 17.92
CA LEU A 257 34.32 9.39 18.66
C LEU A 257 35.08 8.99 19.94
N PRO A 258 34.45 9.06 21.14
CA PRO A 258 35.10 8.84 22.44
C PRO A 258 35.32 7.34 22.76
N PHE A 259 35.90 6.60 21.82
CA PHE A 259 36.17 5.18 21.88
C PHE A 259 37.58 4.84 21.37
N SER A 260 38.11 3.70 21.82
CA SER A 260 39.31 3.10 21.25
C SER A 260 39.13 2.69 19.78
N THR A 261 40.25 2.62 19.06
CA THR A 261 40.34 1.96 17.76
C THR A 261 39.93 0.48 17.88
N ASP A 262 39.33 -0.10 16.84
CA ASP A 262 38.90 -1.51 16.78
C ASP A 262 37.96 -1.96 17.92
N THR A 263 37.04 -1.09 18.36
CA THR A 263 36.10 -1.36 19.47
C THR A 263 34.84 -2.13 19.03
N PHE A 264 34.23 -1.79 17.89
CA PHE A 264 32.89 -2.28 17.51
C PHE A 264 32.92 -3.24 16.32
N ASP A 265 32.09 -4.27 16.39
CA ASP A 265 31.92 -5.25 15.31
C ASP A 265 31.11 -4.68 14.15
N ARG A 266 30.28 -3.65 14.40
CA ARG A 266 29.43 -2.96 13.43
C ARG A 266 29.32 -1.46 13.77
N TYR A 267 29.24 -0.61 12.75
CA TYR A 267 28.89 0.81 12.88
C TYR A 267 27.65 1.10 12.04
N VAL A 268 26.72 1.90 12.57
CA VAL A 268 25.52 2.35 11.85
C VAL A 268 25.28 3.83 12.13
N SER A 269 25.24 4.65 11.09
CA SER A 269 24.66 6.00 11.11
C SER A 269 23.49 6.05 10.11
N ALA A 270 22.43 6.80 10.46
CA ALA A 270 21.24 6.94 9.64
C ALA A 270 20.56 8.30 9.87
N GLY A 271 20.48 9.13 8.82
CA GLY A 271 19.87 10.46 8.89
C GLY A 271 20.65 11.43 9.80
N SER A 272 21.98 11.48 9.62
CA SER A 272 22.87 12.36 10.40
C SER A 272 23.99 13.02 9.60
N ILE A 273 24.45 12.42 8.49
CA ILE A 273 25.61 12.90 7.73
C ILE A 273 25.30 14.15 6.91
N GLU A 274 24.04 14.35 6.55
CA GLU A 274 23.49 15.60 6.00
C GLU A 274 23.72 16.84 6.89
N TYR A 275 24.17 16.63 8.13
CA TYR A 275 24.53 17.68 9.08
C TYR A 275 26.04 17.78 9.37
N TRP A 276 26.87 16.75 9.13
CA TRP A 276 28.28 16.73 9.55
C TRP A 276 29.13 17.81 8.85
N PRO A 277 29.81 18.73 9.58
CA PRO A 277 30.74 19.71 9.00
C PRO A 277 31.85 19.12 8.12
N ASP A 278 32.45 18.00 8.54
CA ASP A 278 33.46 17.24 7.79
C ASP A 278 32.98 15.76 7.66
N PRO A 279 32.16 15.46 6.64
CA PRO A 279 31.63 14.11 6.40
C PRO A 279 32.73 13.05 6.26
N GLN A 280 33.88 13.45 5.70
CA GLN A 280 35.02 12.56 5.49
C GLN A 280 35.70 12.20 6.81
N ARG A 281 35.76 13.12 7.78
CA ARG A 281 36.26 12.88 9.14
C ARG A 281 35.34 11.95 9.93
N GLY A 282 34.03 12.15 9.88
CA GLY A 282 33.07 11.22 10.51
C GLY A 282 33.16 9.79 9.94
N ILE A 283 33.44 9.64 8.64
CA ILE A 283 33.67 8.33 8.00
C ILE A 283 35.06 7.76 8.33
N LYS A 284 36.09 8.59 8.53
CA LYS A 284 37.38 8.15 9.11
C LYS A 284 37.19 7.61 10.53
N GLU A 285 36.44 8.31 11.37
CA GLU A 285 36.15 7.87 12.73
C GLU A 285 35.36 6.55 12.75
N ALA A 286 34.36 6.40 11.87
CA ALA A 286 33.66 5.14 11.65
C ALA A 286 34.62 3.99 11.26
N TYR A 287 35.66 4.26 10.46
CA TYR A 287 36.71 3.27 10.15
C TYR A 287 37.54 2.94 11.39
N ARG A 288 38.00 3.96 12.12
CA ARG A 288 38.86 3.80 13.30
C ARG A 288 38.21 2.93 14.37
N VAL A 289 36.95 3.19 14.73
CA VAL A 289 36.27 2.48 15.84
C VAL A 289 35.72 1.10 15.47
N VAL A 290 35.56 0.78 14.18
CA VAL A 290 35.16 -0.56 13.71
C VAL A 290 36.36 -1.51 13.73
N LYS A 291 36.13 -2.80 14.03
CA LYS A 291 37.12 -3.90 14.03
C LYS A 291 37.46 -4.42 12.62
N PRO A 292 38.59 -5.13 12.44
CA PRO A 292 38.84 -5.95 11.24
C PRO A 292 37.73 -7.00 11.05
N GLY A 293 37.26 -7.17 9.81
CA GLY A 293 36.07 -7.97 9.49
C GLY A 293 34.74 -7.34 9.91
N GLY A 294 34.79 -6.15 10.52
CA GLY A 294 33.62 -5.34 10.86
C GLY A 294 33.04 -4.63 9.63
N LEU A 295 31.76 -4.24 9.75
CA LEU A 295 31.00 -3.57 8.69
C LEU A 295 30.52 -2.22 9.20
N ALA A 296 30.86 -1.15 8.49
CA ALA A 296 30.20 0.14 8.64
C ALA A 296 29.02 0.24 7.67
N CYS A 297 27.91 0.82 8.13
CA CYS A 297 26.74 1.16 7.35
C CYS A 297 26.38 2.63 7.58
N LEU A 298 26.17 3.36 6.50
CA LEU A 298 25.72 4.74 6.49
C LEU A 298 24.40 4.81 5.72
N ILE A 299 23.43 5.57 6.21
CA ILE A 299 22.18 5.86 5.52
C ILE A 299 21.97 7.37 5.49
N GLY A 300 21.90 7.95 4.30
CA GLY A 300 21.77 9.39 4.11
C GLY A 300 21.02 9.74 2.82
N PRO A 301 20.68 11.02 2.61
CA PRO A 301 20.01 11.50 1.41
C PRO A 301 20.99 11.53 0.22
N VAL A 302 20.46 11.45 -1.01
CA VAL A 302 21.23 11.61 -2.25
C VAL A 302 20.85 12.91 -2.94
N HIS A 303 21.83 13.58 -3.54
CA HIS A 303 21.68 14.77 -4.37
C HIS A 303 20.53 14.62 -5.40
N PRO A 304 19.50 15.48 -5.37
CA PRO A 304 18.36 15.38 -6.28
C PRO A 304 18.74 15.44 -7.76
N THR A 305 17.91 14.88 -8.64
CA THR A 305 18.14 14.98 -10.10
C THR A 305 17.36 16.12 -10.75
N PHE A 306 16.24 16.53 -10.17
CA PHE A 306 15.43 17.64 -10.69
C PHE A 306 15.99 19.00 -10.26
N TRP A 307 16.11 19.95 -11.21
CA TRP A 307 16.84 21.21 -11.02
C TRP A 307 16.31 22.08 -9.87
N LEU A 308 14.98 22.17 -9.70
CA LEU A 308 14.37 22.97 -8.64
C LEU A 308 14.56 22.30 -7.27
N SER A 309 14.65 20.97 -7.23
CA SER A 309 14.99 20.25 -6.01
C SER A 309 16.45 20.49 -5.63
N ARG A 310 17.39 20.44 -6.59
CA ARG A 310 18.81 20.80 -6.33
C ARG A 310 18.94 22.17 -5.70
N PHE A 311 18.33 23.18 -6.32
CA PHE A 311 18.31 24.55 -5.79
C PHE A 311 17.86 24.63 -4.31
N PHE A 312 16.81 23.90 -3.92
CA PHE A 312 16.36 23.86 -2.51
C PHE A 312 17.15 22.89 -1.61
N ALA A 313 17.92 21.95 -2.17
CA ALA A 313 18.88 21.14 -1.43
C ALA A 313 20.11 21.98 -1.05
N ASP A 314 20.74 22.60 -2.05
CA ASP A 314 21.95 23.41 -1.97
C ASP A 314 21.81 24.59 -0.99
N MET A 315 20.58 25.07 -0.78
CA MET A 315 20.24 26.15 0.15
C MET A 315 19.87 25.71 1.58
N TRP A 316 19.80 24.41 1.88
CA TRP A 316 19.21 23.92 3.15
C TRP A 316 20.12 23.00 3.99
N MET A 317 20.66 21.92 3.41
CA MET A 317 21.52 20.96 4.12
C MET A 317 22.42 20.20 3.14
N LEU A 318 23.36 19.38 3.62
CA LEU A 318 24.23 18.61 2.74
C LEU A 318 23.45 17.45 2.08
N PHE A 319 23.47 17.41 0.74
CA PHE A 319 22.92 16.33 -0.07
C PHE A 319 24.02 15.72 -0.96
N PRO A 320 24.78 14.71 -0.48
CA PRO A 320 25.91 14.14 -1.24
C PRO A 320 25.45 13.35 -2.46
N SER A 321 26.32 13.26 -3.47
CA SER A 321 26.17 12.32 -4.59
C SER A 321 26.41 10.87 -4.17
N GLU A 322 26.01 9.91 -5.01
CA GLU A 322 26.29 8.48 -4.79
C GLU A 322 27.80 8.21 -4.83
N GLU A 323 28.50 8.98 -5.66
CA GLU A 323 29.93 8.95 -5.90
C GLU A 323 30.72 9.45 -4.67
N GLU A 324 30.32 10.57 -4.05
CA GLU A 324 30.97 11.11 -2.84
C GLU A 324 30.93 10.12 -1.66
N TYR A 325 29.79 9.47 -1.41
CA TYR A 325 29.72 8.46 -0.35
C TYR A 325 30.68 7.28 -0.59
N ILE A 326 30.80 6.83 -1.83
CA ILE A 326 31.73 5.75 -2.20
C ILE A 326 33.18 6.23 -2.04
N GLU A 327 33.46 7.47 -2.47
CA GLU A 327 34.79 8.08 -2.35
C GLU A 327 35.20 8.24 -0.88
N TRP A 328 34.32 8.74 0.00
CA TRP A 328 34.63 8.90 1.43
C TRP A 328 34.92 7.59 2.14
N PHE A 329 34.14 6.54 1.86
CA PHE A 329 34.39 5.19 2.39
C PHE A 329 35.72 4.63 1.87
N THR A 330 36.00 4.78 0.57
CA THR A 330 37.22 4.26 -0.07
C THR A 330 38.47 4.99 0.45
N LYS A 331 38.42 6.33 0.55
CA LYS A 331 39.48 7.16 1.14
C LYS A 331 39.74 6.80 2.60
N ALA A 332 38.68 6.56 3.38
CA ALA A 332 38.81 6.12 4.77
C ALA A 332 39.41 4.70 4.91
N GLY A 333 39.58 3.95 3.82
CA GLY A 333 40.21 2.63 3.81
C GLY A 333 39.24 1.45 3.91
N PHE A 334 37.93 1.68 3.77
CA PHE A 334 36.95 0.59 3.67
C PHE A 334 37.06 -0.11 2.31
N GLU A 335 37.00 -1.44 2.34
CA GLU A 335 36.93 -2.28 1.15
C GLU A 335 35.49 -2.80 0.94
N ASP A 336 35.26 -3.50 -0.18
CA ASP A 336 33.94 -4.08 -0.51
C ASP A 336 32.78 -3.06 -0.55
N VAL A 337 33.11 -1.78 -0.82
CA VAL A 337 32.16 -0.66 -0.72
C VAL A 337 30.97 -0.86 -1.65
N LYS A 338 29.76 -0.91 -1.07
CA LYS A 338 28.50 -1.22 -1.77
C LYS A 338 27.44 -0.19 -1.42
N LEU A 339 26.94 0.50 -2.46
CA LEU A 339 25.83 1.44 -2.38
C LEU A 339 24.52 0.77 -2.84
N LYS A 340 23.45 0.98 -2.08
CA LYS A 340 22.09 0.56 -2.40
C LYS A 340 21.12 1.71 -2.19
N ARG A 341 20.44 2.14 -3.25
CA ARG A 341 19.39 3.17 -3.18
C ARG A 341 18.22 2.69 -2.31
N ILE A 342 17.65 3.59 -1.53
CA ILE A 342 16.43 3.38 -0.74
C ILE A 342 15.37 4.42 -1.12
N GLY A 343 14.13 3.97 -1.18
CA GLY A 343 12.97 4.78 -1.57
C GLY A 343 11.67 3.98 -1.46
N PRO A 344 10.51 4.64 -1.46
CA PRO A 344 9.22 3.98 -1.31
C PRO A 344 8.84 3.15 -2.54
N LYS A 345 8.11 2.04 -2.34
CA LYS A 345 7.72 1.12 -3.43
C LYS A 345 6.79 1.73 -4.49
N TRP A 346 6.15 2.86 -4.20
CA TRP A 346 5.30 3.60 -5.13
C TRP A 346 6.07 4.53 -6.10
N TYR A 347 7.40 4.62 -5.99
CA TYR A 347 8.25 5.41 -6.89
C TYR A 347 8.45 4.70 -8.25
N ARG A 348 7.49 4.84 -9.18
CA ARG A 348 7.54 4.23 -10.54
C ARG A 348 8.30 5.14 -11.50
N GLY A 349 9.60 4.90 -11.65
CA GLY A 349 10.52 5.97 -12.11
C GLY A 349 10.77 6.96 -10.97
N VAL A 350 11.51 8.05 -11.13
CA VAL A 350 11.98 8.66 -12.39
C VAL A 350 13.36 9.27 -12.16
N ARG A 351 14.42 8.83 -12.87
CA ARG A 351 15.74 9.52 -12.79
C ARG A 351 15.68 10.98 -13.27
N ARG A 352 14.65 11.36 -14.05
CA ARG A 352 14.51 12.67 -14.73
C ARG A 352 13.73 13.73 -13.91
N HIS A 353 12.91 13.30 -12.95
CA HIS A 353 12.03 14.16 -12.14
C HIS A 353 12.12 13.81 -10.64
N GLY A 354 13.27 13.27 -10.21
CA GLY A 354 13.41 12.63 -8.90
C GLY A 354 13.70 13.60 -7.75
N LEU A 355 12.99 13.39 -6.66
CA LEU A 355 13.26 13.97 -5.34
C LEU A 355 14.09 13.00 -4.50
N ILE A 356 14.41 13.43 -3.26
CA ILE A 356 15.21 12.74 -2.24
C ILE A 356 14.98 11.21 -2.27
N MET A 357 15.85 10.54 -3.01
CA MET A 357 16.16 9.13 -2.79
C MET A 357 17.22 9.11 -1.69
N GLY A 358 17.12 8.17 -0.76
CA GLY A 358 18.24 7.89 0.13
C GLY A 358 19.18 6.88 -0.53
N CYS A 359 20.36 6.73 0.05
CA CYS A 359 21.16 5.52 -0.15
C CYS A 359 21.55 4.92 1.20
N SER A 360 21.76 3.61 1.21
CA SER A 360 22.55 2.91 2.20
C SER A 360 23.89 2.57 1.57
N VAL A 361 24.98 2.98 2.21
CA VAL A 361 26.36 2.67 1.79
C VAL A 361 26.99 1.82 2.87
N THR A 362 27.67 0.76 2.47
CA THR A 362 28.29 -0.22 3.36
C THR A 362 29.73 -0.48 2.95
N GLY A 363 30.61 -0.70 3.90
CA GLY A 363 32.02 -1.01 3.67
C GLY A 363 32.62 -1.86 4.78
N VAL A 364 33.57 -2.72 4.42
CA VAL A 364 34.21 -3.69 5.30
C VAL A 364 35.60 -3.20 5.66
N LYS A 365 35.93 -3.17 6.95
CA LYS A 365 37.31 -2.92 7.40
C LYS A 365 38.12 -4.22 7.31
N ARG A 366 39.27 -4.21 6.64
CA ARG A 366 40.15 -5.39 6.51
C ARG A 366 41.38 -5.37 7.43
N ALA A 367 42.04 -4.22 7.56
CA ALA A 367 43.17 -4.04 8.46
C ALA A 367 42.74 -3.60 9.87
N SER A 368 43.63 -3.75 10.85
CA SER A 368 43.51 -3.14 12.19
C SER A 368 44.16 -1.76 12.20
N GLY A 369 43.76 -0.90 13.14
CA GLY A 369 44.35 0.43 13.32
C GLY A 369 43.49 1.59 12.83
N ASP A 370 44.10 2.77 12.75
CA ASP A 370 43.47 3.98 12.22
C ASP A 370 43.35 3.94 10.69
N SER A 371 42.54 4.83 10.13
CA SER A 371 42.42 5.03 8.69
C SER A 371 43.76 5.43 8.06
N PRO A 372 44.11 4.92 6.85
CA PRO A 372 45.24 5.43 6.08
C PRO A 372 45.08 6.92 5.70
N LEU A 373 43.86 7.46 5.75
CA LEU A 373 43.57 8.85 5.43
C LEU A 373 44.16 9.80 6.48
N GLN A 374 45.04 10.69 6.01
CA GLN A 374 45.50 11.83 6.80
C GLN A 374 44.61 13.04 6.48
N LEU A 375 44.07 13.65 7.54
CA LEU A 375 43.27 14.87 7.49
C LEU A 375 43.97 15.94 8.33
N GLY A 376 43.70 17.21 8.04
CA GLY A 376 44.12 18.32 8.90
C GLY A 376 43.41 18.29 10.27
N PRO A 377 43.75 19.22 11.19
CA PRO A 377 42.96 19.44 12.40
C PRO A 377 41.48 19.65 12.07
N LYS A 378 40.58 19.31 13.01
CA LYS A 378 39.16 19.67 12.85
C LYS A 378 39.06 21.20 12.83
N ALA A 379 38.23 21.75 11.95
CA ALA A 379 37.86 23.16 12.06
C ALA A 379 37.07 23.36 13.37
N GLU A 380 37.35 24.43 14.10
CA GLU A 380 36.61 24.73 15.33
C GLU A 380 35.16 25.10 14.98
N ASP A 381 34.20 24.65 15.81
CA ASP A 381 32.79 25.02 15.66
C ASP A 381 32.68 26.55 15.78
N VAL A 382 32.15 27.21 14.76
CA VAL A 382 32.11 28.68 14.68
C VAL A 382 31.20 29.27 15.77
N GLU A 383 31.80 29.80 16.84
CA GLU A 383 31.08 30.45 17.95
C GLU A 383 30.56 31.86 17.63
N GLU A 384 30.79 32.39 16.41
CA GLU A 384 30.38 33.76 16.05
C GLU A 384 28.86 33.99 16.15
N PRO A 385 28.40 35.03 16.88
CA PRO A 385 26.97 35.30 17.04
C PRO A 385 26.34 35.75 15.72
N VAL A 386 25.53 34.89 15.12
CA VAL A 386 24.75 35.21 13.92
C VAL A 386 23.88 36.45 14.12
N ASN A 387 24.17 37.50 13.35
CA ASN A 387 23.38 38.73 13.28
C ASN A 387 21.89 38.40 13.07
N LEU A 388 21.00 39.02 13.86
CA LEU A 388 19.55 38.77 13.83
C LEU A 388 18.95 38.85 12.42
N LEU A 389 19.40 39.78 11.58
CA LEU A 389 18.92 39.88 10.19
C LEU A 389 19.37 38.69 9.34
N ALA A 390 20.62 38.24 9.50
CA ALA A 390 21.14 37.05 8.83
C ALA A 390 20.47 35.76 9.34
N PHE A 391 20.15 35.70 10.64
CA PHE A 391 19.36 34.62 11.22
C PHE A 391 17.94 34.58 10.65
N LEU A 392 17.22 35.70 10.64
CA LEU A 392 15.85 35.77 10.10
C LEU A 392 15.81 35.44 8.60
N PHE A 393 16.80 35.90 7.84
CA PHE A 393 16.94 35.56 6.40
C PHE A 393 17.21 34.07 6.19
N ARG A 394 18.16 33.47 6.92
CA ARG A 394 18.43 32.02 6.90
C ARG A 394 17.21 31.20 7.33
N PHE A 395 16.48 31.65 8.36
CA PHE A 395 15.26 30.99 8.85
C PHE A 395 14.13 31.02 7.81
N ALA A 396 13.92 32.16 7.14
CA ALA A 396 12.93 32.29 6.07
C ALA A 396 13.28 31.38 4.88
N ILE A 397 14.54 31.38 4.43
CA ILE A 397 15.02 30.48 3.37
C ILE A 397 14.86 29.02 3.76
N GLY A 398 15.32 28.61 4.94
CA GLY A 398 15.20 27.24 5.43
C GLY A 398 13.75 26.78 5.54
N THR A 399 12.84 27.68 5.95
CA THR A 399 11.39 27.40 6.00
C THR A 399 10.80 27.17 4.60
N ILE A 400 11.22 27.96 3.61
CA ILE A 400 10.79 27.79 2.20
C ILE A 400 11.32 26.46 1.62
N CYS A 401 12.61 26.15 1.84
CA CYS A 401 13.22 24.91 1.38
C CYS A 401 12.55 23.68 2.02
N ALA A 402 12.36 23.71 3.34
CA ALA A 402 11.65 22.66 4.07
C ALA A 402 10.21 22.48 3.57
N SER A 403 9.48 23.57 3.33
CA SER A 403 8.10 23.53 2.82
C SER A 403 8.02 22.85 1.46
N TYR A 404 8.95 23.14 0.55
CA TYR A 404 9.05 22.46 -0.75
C TYR A 404 9.21 20.93 -0.57
N TYR A 405 10.11 20.50 0.30
CA TYR A 405 10.36 19.07 0.56
C TYR A 405 9.26 18.35 1.34
N VAL A 406 8.36 19.06 2.04
CA VAL A 406 7.14 18.49 2.62
C VAL A 406 6.03 18.34 1.56
N LEU A 407 5.82 19.37 0.74
CA LEU A 407 4.71 19.41 -0.24
C LEU A 407 4.86 18.40 -1.37
N VAL A 408 6.08 18.19 -1.87
CA VAL A 408 6.25 17.41 -3.11
C VAL A 408 6.12 15.88 -2.91
N PRO A 409 6.57 15.26 -1.79
CA PRO A 409 6.20 13.87 -1.48
C PRO A 409 4.68 13.65 -1.37
N ILE A 410 3.94 14.63 -0.85
CA ILE A 410 2.47 14.59 -0.80
C ILE A 410 1.89 14.62 -2.22
N TYR A 411 2.35 15.54 -3.08
CA TYR A 411 1.98 15.58 -4.49
C TYR A 411 2.28 14.26 -5.22
N MET A 412 3.46 13.66 -5.01
CA MET A 412 3.82 12.38 -5.64
C MET A 412 2.99 11.21 -5.13
N TRP A 413 2.62 11.19 -3.85
CA TRP A 413 1.71 10.18 -3.31
C TRP A 413 0.30 10.30 -3.89
N ILE A 414 -0.26 11.51 -3.96
CA ILE A 414 -1.55 11.78 -4.62
C ILE A 414 -1.48 11.34 -6.09
N LYS A 415 -0.40 11.67 -6.80
CA LYS A 415 -0.18 11.27 -8.19
C LYS A 415 -0.16 9.74 -8.37
N ASP A 416 0.45 8.98 -7.46
CA ASP A 416 0.42 7.51 -7.52
C ASP A 416 -0.99 6.91 -7.29
N GLN A 417 -1.85 7.57 -6.51
CA GLN A 417 -3.23 7.13 -6.33
C GLN A 417 -4.11 7.40 -7.58
N VAL A 418 -3.75 8.40 -8.40
CA VAL A 418 -4.52 8.83 -9.57
C VAL A 418 -4.02 8.23 -10.89
N VAL A 419 -2.70 8.02 -11.05
CA VAL A 419 -2.10 7.52 -12.30
C VAL A 419 -2.21 5.99 -12.39
N PRO A 420 -2.82 5.42 -13.44
CA PRO A 420 -2.96 3.97 -13.60
C PRO A 420 -1.63 3.21 -13.57
N LYS A 421 -1.63 2.03 -12.94
CA LYS A 421 -0.47 1.14 -12.87
C LYS A 421 -0.09 0.68 -14.30
N GLY A 422 1.12 0.99 -14.72
CA GLY A 422 1.66 0.64 -16.05
C GLY A 422 2.01 1.86 -16.91
N GLN A 423 1.51 3.06 -16.60
CA GLN A 423 1.95 4.29 -17.25
C GLN A 423 3.16 4.92 -16.53
N PRO A 424 4.09 5.57 -17.26
CA PRO A 424 5.22 6.29 -16.66
C PRO A 424 4.75 7.56 -15.92
N ILE A 425 5.42 7.88 -14.81
CA ILE A 425 5.17 9.04 -13.94
C ILE A 425 6.02 10.24 -14.35
#